data_AF-A0A4D4MS56-F1
#
_entry.id   AF-A0A4D4MS56-F1
#
_cell.length_a   1.000
_cell.length_b   1.000
_cell.length_c   1.000
_cell.angle_alpha   90.00
_cell.angle_beta   90.00
_cell.angle_gamma   90.00
#
_symmetry.space_group_name_H-M   'P 1'
#
loop_
_entity.id
_entity.type
_entity.pdbx_description
1 polymer ?
#
loop_
_entity_poly.entity_id
_entity_poly.type
_entity_poly.pdbx_seq_one_letter_code
_entity_poly.pdbx_strand_id
1 'polypeptide(L)' 'MDEAERCHRLLLMREGEILADGTPDALRTRTASETVEAAFLRLVDEASAASPAATAQGKEPVR' A
#
# COMPACT_ATOMS: atom_id res chain seq x y z
N MET A 1 2.57 -2.89 13.08
CA MET A 1 1.60 -1.84 12.68
C MET A 1 0.43 -1.69 13.69
N ASP A 2 0.69 -1.69 14.99
CA ASP A 2 -0.35 -1.95 16.02
C ASP A 2 -1.44 -0.87 16.14
N GLU A 3 -1.16 0.37 15.76
CA GLU A 3 -2.17 1.43 15.71
C GLU A 3 -3.07 1.29 14.47
N ALA A 4 -2.51 0.85 13.34
CA ALA A 4 -3.27 0.65 12.11
C ALA A 4 -4.30 -0.47 12.26
N GLU A 5 -4.00 -1.50 13.07
CA GLU A 5 -4.94 -2.58 13.40
C GLU A 5 -6.16 -2.10 14.19
N ARG A 6 -6.04 -0.98 14.90
CA ARG A 6 -7.12 -0.39 15.72
C ARG A 6 -7.86 0.74 15.01
N CYS A 7 -7.41 1.12 13.82
CA CYS A 7 -8.07 2.15 13.03
C CYS A 7 -9.36 1.62 12.38
N HIS A 8 -10.36 2.49 12.26
CA HIS A 8 -11.61 2.14 11.59
C HIS A 8 -11.44 1.94 10.09
N ARG A 9 -10.47 2.64 9.49
CA ARG A 9 -10.20 2.64 8.06
C ARG A 9 -8.74 3.00 7.81
N LEU A 10 -8.17 2.43 6.76
CA LEU A 10 -6.80 2.61 6.31
C LEU A 10 -6.81 3.02 4.84
N LEU A 11 -5.94 3.97 4.52
CA LEU A 11 -5.64 4.39 3.16
C LEU A 11 -4.17 4.09 2.90
N LEU A 12 -3.89 3.37 1.82
CA LEU A 12 -2.54 3.16 1.31
C LEU A 12 -2.36 3.97 0.05
N MET A 13 -1.35 4.83 0.06
CA MET A 13 -0.96 5.67 -1.07
C MET A 13 0.51 5.46 -1.44
N ARG A 14 0.82 5.60 -2.73
CA ARG A 14 2.17 5.61 -3.27
C ARG A 14 2.23 6.54 -4.49
N GLU A 15 3.25 7.39 -4.56
CA GLU A 15 3.42 8.38 -5.64
C GLU A 15 2.15 9.24 -5.92
N GLY A 16 1.39 9.56 -4.87
CA GLY A 16 0.14 10.33 -5.00
C GLY A 16 -1.09 9.53 -5.44
N GLU A 17 -0.95 8.23 -5.69
CA GLU A 17 -2.05 7.34 -6.05
C GLU A 17 -2.52 6.49 -4.87
N ILE A 18 -3.83 6.28 -4.75
CA ILE A 18 -4.41 5.40 -3.74
C ILE A 18 -4.35 3.96 -4.26
N LEU A 19 -3.58 3.10 -3.60
CA LEU A 19 -3.51 1.67 -3.91
C LEU A 19 -4.57 0.87 -3.14
N ALA A 20 -4.98 1.37 -1.97
CA ALA A 20 -5.99 0.70 -1.15
C ALA A 20 -6.76 1.66 -0.26
N ASP A 21 -8.02 1.32 -0.06
CA ASP A 21 -8.93 1.94 0.89
C ASP A 21 -9.78 0.84 1.52
N GLY A 22 -9.84 0.78 2.84
CA GLY A 22 -10.68 -0.20 3.52
C GLY A 22 -10.41 -0.32 5.00
N THR A 23 -11.18 -1.17 5.68
CA THR A 23 -10.91 -1.53 7.07
C THR A 23 -9.65 -2.41 7.16
N PRO A 24 -8.96 -2.46 8.32
CA PRO A 24 -7.83 -3.37 8.51
C PRO A 24 -8.15 -4.82 8.15
N ASP A 25 -9.34 -5.27 8.55
CA ASP A 25 -9.81 -6.63 8.26
C ASP A 25 -10.02 -6.86 6.76
N ALA A 26 -10.67 -5.92 6.07
CA ALA A 26 -10.89 -6.01 4.63
C ALA A 26 -9.57 -6.07 3.84
N LEU A 27 -8.56 -5.30 4.27
CA LEU A 27 -7.24 -5.32 3.63
C LEU A 27 -6.52 -6.65 3.83
N ARG A 28 -6.58 -7.24 5.03
CA ARG A 28 -6.06 -8.59 5.32
C ARG A 28 -6.75 -9.67 4.50
N THR A 29 -8.09 -9.66 4.44
CA THR A 29 -8.85 -10.62 3.65
C THR A 29 -8.53 -10.51 2.17
N ARG A 30 -8.46 -9.29 1.62
CA ARG A 30 -8.15 -9.05 0.21
C ARG A 30 -6.77 -9.58 -0.19
N THR A 31 -5.81 -9.51 0.72
CA THR A 31 -4.40 -9.86 0.48
C THR A 31 -4.04 -11.25 1.00
N ALA A 32 -5.01 -11.99 1.56
CA ALA A 32 -4.79 -13.26 2.26
C ALA A 32 -3.61 -13.17 3.24
N SER A 33 -3.64 -12.16 4.12
CA SER A 33 -2.55 -11.85 5.05
C SER A 33 -3.02 -11.84 6.50
N GLU A 34 -2.19 -12.36 7.39
CA GLU A 34 -2.49 -12.45 8.83
C GLU A 34 -2.42 -11.09 9.54
N THR A 35 -1.59 -10.17 9.02
CA THR A 35 -1.38 -8.85 9.61
C THR A 35 -1.63 -7.74 8.60
N VAL A 36 -1.97 -6.55 9.09
CA VAL A 36 -2.12 -5.35 8.26
C VAL A 36 -0.82 -4.99 7.55
N GLU A 37 0.31 -5.24 8.21
CA GLU A 37 1.64 -4.99 7.67
C GLU A 37 1.96 -5.91 6.48
N ALA A 38 1.67 -7.20 6.61
CA ALA A 38 1.81 -8.15 5.51
C ALA A 38 0.86 -7.80 4.34
N ALA A 39 -0.37 -7.39 4.65
CA ALA A 39 -1.33 -6.91 3.66
C ALA A 39 -0.78 -5.70 2.90
N PHE A 40 -0.20 -4.74 3.61
CA PHE A 40 0.38 -3.53 3.03
C PHE A 40 1.53 -3.84 2.08
N LEU A 41 2.49 -4.66 2.51
CA LEU A 41 3.64 -5.05 1.68
C LEU A 41 3.19 -5.73 0.39
N ARG A 42 2.24 -6.66 0.48
CA ARG A 42 1.69 -7.34 -0.68
C ARG A 42 1.04 -6.38 -1.67
N LEU A 43 0.30 -5.38 -1.18
CA LEU A 43 -0.34 -4.38 -2.05
C LEU A 43 0.68 -3.46 -2.75
N VAL A 44 1.80 -3.15 -2.10
CA VAL A 44 2.90 -2.42 -2.72
C VAL A 44 3.58 -3.27 -3.80
N ASP A 45 3.78 -4.56 -3.55
CA ASP A 45 4.36 -5.49 -4.52
C ASP A 45 3.45 -5.67 -5.74
N GLU A 46 2.15 -5.86 -5.51
CA GLU A 46 1.12 -5.96 -6.57
C GLU A 46 1.08 -4.68 -7.43
N ALA A 47 1.12 -3.49 -6.80
CA ALA A 47 1.14 -2.22 -7.52
C ALA A 47 2.44 -2.01 -8.32
N SER A 48 3.57 -2.47 -7.77
CA SER A 48 4.87 -2.41 -8.44
C SER A 48 4.94 -3.38 -9.63
N ALA A 49 4.33 -4.55 -9.51
CA ALA A 49 4.23 -5.53 -10.60
C ALA A 49 3.24 -5.11 -11.70
N ALA A 50 2.17 -4.40 -11.35
CA ALA A 50 1.18 -3.88 -12.30
C ALA A 50 1.68 -2.69 -13.13
N SER A 51 2.79 -2.06 -12.72
CA SER A 51 3.39 -0.91 -13.40
C SER A 51 4.61 -1.32 -14.22
N PRO A 52 4.54 -1.49 -15.55
CA PRO A 52 5.71 -1.77 -16.39
C PRO A 52 6.68 -0.58 -16.54
N ALA A 53 6.57 0.48 -15.72
CA ALA A 53 7.29 1.74 -15.86
C ALA A 53 8.00 2.22 -14.57
N ALA A 54 8.48 1.31 -13.73
CA ALA A 54 9.33 1.64 -12.57
C ALA A 54 10.83 1.44 -12.86
N THR A 55 11.31 1.96 -13.99
CA THR A 55 12.74 2.21 -14.22
C THR A 55 12.93 3.66 -14.66
N ALA A 56 12.63 4.62 -13.77
CA ALA A 56 13.16 5.99 -13.76
C ALA A 56 12.37 6.86 -12.76
N GLN A 57 12.61 6.73 -11.46
CA GLN A 57 12.25 7.80 -10.52
C GLN A 57 13.41 8.79 -10.46
N GLY A 58 13.35 9.77 -11.36
CA GLY A 58 14.17 10.97 -11.30
C GLY A 58 13.81 11.74 -10.04
N LYS A 59 14.77 11.84 -9.12
CA LYS A 59 14.78 12.84 -8.07
C LYS A 59 14.85 14.21 -8.74
N GLU A 60 13.74 14.91 -8.88
CA GLU A 60 13.77 16.33 -9.27
C GLU A 60 14.48 17.11 -8.15
N PRO A 61 15.58 17.85 -8.43
CA PRO A 61 16.14 18.76 -7.44
C PRO A 61 15.19 19.95 -7.30
N VAL A 62 14.63 20.13 -6.11
CA VAL A 62 14.03 21.41 -5.70
C VAL A 62 15.03 22.53 -6.00
N ARG A 63 14.63 23.46 -6.87
CA ARG A 63 15.33 24.74 -7.10
C ARG A 63 15.01 25.73 -5.99
#